data_AF-A0A1G6JBA8-F1
#
_entry.id   AF-A0A1G6JBA8-F1
#
_cell.length_a   1.000
_cell.length_b   1.000
_cell.length_c   1.000
_cell.angle_alpha   90.00
_cell.angle_beta   90.00
_cell.angle_gamma   90.00
#
_symmetry.space_group_name_H-M   'P 1'
#
loop_
_entity.id
_entity.type
_entity.pdbx_description
1 polymer ?
#
loop_
_entity_poly.entity_id
_entity_poly.type
_entity_poly.pdbx_seq_one_letter_code
_entity_poly.pdbx_strand_id
1 'polypeptide(L)'
;MFKKQIIKLMNLPLNDYGNAERLKEMFGTRWVYLPRYKCWMYWDRYSWKGKATIEFRRAAAKAFLLLEKEIRCLPPAKDNYEQLHRTKVLEWLEASQFEARLKAVNAIFRGMCMDEQAVK
;
A
#
# COMPACT_ATOMS: atom_id res chain seq x y z
N MET A 1 13.59 -1.20 1.95
CA MET A 1 13.29 -0.09 0.98
C MET A 1 14.41 0.96 1.07
N PHE A 2 14.56 1.88 0.11
CA PHE A 2 15.49 3.01 0.30
C PHE A 2 14.92 4.01 1.32
N LYS A 3 15.77 4.63 2.17
CA LYS A 3 15.34 5.62 3.19
C LYS A 3 14.44 6.72 2.63
N LYS A 4 14.77 7.26 1.45
CA LYS A 4 13.96 8.29 0.77
C LYS A 4 12.55 7.81 0.45
N GLN A 5 12.40 6.55 0.05
CA GLN A 5 11.11 5.94 -0.23
C GLN A 5 10.29 5.74 1.05
N ILE A 6 10.94 5.29 2.14
CA ILE A 6 10.26 5.14 3.45
C ILE A 6 9.71 6.49 3.92
N ILE A 7 10.52 7.56 3.85
CA ILE A 7 10.08 8.92 4.23
C ILE A 7 8.93 9.40 3.34
N LYS A 8 9.00 9.18 2.02
CA LYS A 8 7.90 9.49 1.09
C LYS A 8 6.60 8.80 1.52
N LEU A 9 6.67 7.50 1.82
CA LEU A 9 5.51 6.69 2.23
C LEU A 9 4.94 7.09 3.59
N MET A 10 5.80 7.52 4.53
CA MET A 10 5.37 8.06 5.82
C MET A 10 4.57 9.35 5.65
N ASN A 11 5.03 10.25 4.78
CA ASN A 11 4.44 11.57 4.57
C ASN A 11 3.12 11.55 3.76
N LEU A 12 2.70 10.39 3.24
CA LEU A 12 1.40 10.26 2.59
C LEU A 12 0.26 10.47 3.62
N PRO A 13 -0.93 10.93 3.19
CA PRO A 13 -2.06 11.14 4.10
C PRO A 13 -2.41 9.88 4.92
N LEU A 14 -2.80 10.07 6.18
CA LEU A 14 -3.26 8.99 7.07
C LEU A 14 -4.76 8.72 6.86
N ASN A 15 -5.11 8.30 5.65
CA ASN A 15 -6.46 7.92 5.25
C ASN A 15 -6.40 6.76 4.23
N ASP A 16 -7.56 6.25 3.80
CA ASP A 16 -7.61 5.10 2.90
C ASP A 16 -7.08 5.44 1.49
N TYR A 17 -7.16 6.70 1.06
CA TYR A 17 -6.55 7.17 -0.19
C TYR A 17 -5.02 7.13 -0.13
N GLY A 18 -4.42 7.69 0.93
CA GLY A 18 -2.97 7.63 1.14
C GLY A 18 -2.47 6.19 1.29
N ASN A 19 -3.28 5.28 1.85
CA ASN A 19 -2.97 3.85 1.84
C ASN A 19 -2.99 3.23 0.44
N ALA A 20 -3.95 3.61 -0.42
CA ALA A 20 -3.95 3.18 -1.81
C ALA A 20 -2.68 3.68 -2.54
N GLU A 21 -2.27 4.94 -2.30
CA GLU A 21 -1.02 5.48 -2.83
C GLU A 21 0.22 4.73 -2.29
N ARG A 22 0.25 4.41 -0.99
CA ARG A 22 1.32 3.59 -0.38
C ARG A 22 1.44 2.26 -1.11
N LEU A 23 0.31 1.56 -1.29
CA LEU A 23 0.32 0.28 -1.99
C LEU A 23 0.74 0.45 -3.44
N LYS A 24 0.30 1.50 -4.14
CA LYS A 24 0.66 1.76 -5.54
C LYS A 24 2.17 1.92 -5.69
N GLU A 25 2.79 2.68 -4.81
CA GLU A 25 4.25 2.85 -4.77
C GLU A 25 4.98 1.55 -4.41
N MET A 26 4.47 0.79 -3.44
CA MET A 26 5.12 -0.44 -2.96
C MET A 26 4.97 -1.63 -3.93
N PHE A 27 3.84 -1.71 -4.63
CA PHE A 27 3.56 -2.76 -5.60
C PHE A 27 4.07 -2.40 -7.00
N GLY A 28 4.11 -1.12 -7.34
CA GLY A 28 4.44 -0.65 -8.68
C GLY A 28 3.52 -1.30 -9.71
N THR A 29 4.12 -1.81 -10.78
CA THR A 29 3.42 -2.50 -11.88
C THR A 29 3.12 -3.98 -11.61
N ARG A 30 3.44 -4.50 -10.41
CA ARG A 30 3.28 -5.95 -10.11
C ARG A 30 1.83 -6.37 -9.93
N TRP A 31 0.94 -5.44 -9.61
CA TRP A 31 -0.48 -5.71 -9.45
C TRP A 31 -1.27 -4.90 -10.48
N VAL A 32 -2.15 -5.58 -11.21
CA VAL A 32 -3.04 -4.94 -12.19
C VAL A 32 -4.46 -5.40 -11.95
N TYR A 33 -5.41 -4.48 -12.09
CA TYR A 33 -6.82 -4.82 -12.10
C TYR A 33 -7.28 -5.08 -13.54
N LEU A 34 -7.96 -6.21 -13.77
CA LEU A 34 -8.57 -6.53 -15.06
C LEU A 34 -10.08 -6.28 -15.00
N PRO A 35 -10.60 -5.20 -15.63
CA PRO A 35 -12.00 -4.80 -15.48
C PRO A 35 -12.97 -5.83 -16.05
N ARG A 36 -12.63 -6.38 -17.23
CA ARG A 36 -13.41 -7.40 -17.93
C ARG A 36 -13.70 -8.63 -17.07
N TYR A 37 -12.74 -9.02 -16.23
CA TYR A 37 -12.81 -10.21 -15.37
C TYR A 37 -13.10 -9.87 -13.90
N LYS A 38 -13.20 -8.57 -13.59
CA LYS A 38 -13.41 -8.03 -12.24
C LYS A 38 -12.43 -8.57 -11.19
N CYS A 39 -11.21 -8.92 -11.59
CA CYS A 39 -10.23 -9.58 -10.73
C CYS A 39 -8.87 -8.86 -10.74
N TRP A 40 -8.07 -9.15 -9.71
CA TRP A 40 -6.69 -8.70 -9.64
C TRP A 40 -5.78 -9.77 -10.24
N MET A 41 -4.76 -9.32 -10.96
CA MET A 41 -3.65 -10.16 -11.38
C MET A 41 -2.35 -9.68 -10.78
N TYR A 42 -1.48 -10.63 -10.49
CA TYR A 42 -0.15 -10.37 -9.97
C TYR A 42 0.92 -10.96 -10.89
N TRP A 43 1.98 -10.20 -11.15
CA TRP A 43 3.14 -10.66 -11.92
C TRP A 43 4.18 -11.30 -10.99
N ASP A 44 4.39 -12.61 -11.15
CA ASP A 44 5.35 -13.39 -10.36
C ASP A 44 6.77 -13.45 -10.98
N ARG A 45 7.03 -12.63 -12.01
CA ARG A 45 8.21 -12.59 -12.89
C ARG A 45 8.18 -13.55 -14.08
N TYR A 46 7.33 -14.58 -14.06
CA TYR A 46 7.22 -15.56 -15.15
C TYR A 46 5.87 -15.52 -15.84
N SER A 47 4.79 -15.24 -15.10
CA SER A 47 3.43 -15.22 -15.62
C SER A 47 2.50 -14.33 -14.81
N TRP A 48 1.42 -13.88 -15.45
CA TRP A 48 0.32 -13.22 -14.76
C TRP A 48 -0.52 -14.28 -14.06
N LYS A 49 -0.63 -14.19 -12.74
CA LYS A 49 -1.48 -15.07 -11.94
C LYS A 49 -2.80 -14.37 -11.62
N GLY A 50 -3.90 -14.98 -12.03
CA GLY A 50 -5.25 -14.56 -11.63
C GLY A 50 -5.44 -14.82 -10.14
N LYS A 51 -5.72 -13.78 -9.38
CA LYS A 51 -5.83 -13.84 -7.91
C LYS A 51 -7.21 -13.31 -7.50
N ALA A 52 -7.89 -14.06 -6.63
CA ALA A 52 -9.11 -13.56 -5.99
C ALA A 52 -8.79 -12.31 -5.14
N THR A 53 -9.75 -11.40 -4.98
CA THR A 53 -9.63 -10.17 -4.17
C THR A 53 -9.07 -10.41 -2.76
N ILE A 54 -9.26 -11.60 -2.20
CA ILE A 54 -8.68 -11.99 -0.91
C ILE A 54 -7.15 -11.98 -0.90
N GLU A 55 -6.52 -12.39 -2.00
CA GLU A 55 -5.06 -12.46 -2.11
C GLU A 55 -4.44 -11.06 -2.23
N PHE A 56 -5.11 -10.13 -2.92
CA PHE A 56 -4.71 -8.72 -2.90
C PHE A 56 -4.75 -8.17 -1.47
N ARG A 57 -5.84 -8.43 -0.72
CA ARG A 57 -5.95 -7.97 0.67
C ARG A 57 -4.86 -8.54 1.57
N ARG A 58 -4.52 -9.83 1.40
CA ARG A 58 -3.38 -10.46 2.09
C ARG A 58 -2.05 -9.81 1.72
N ALA A 59 -1.84 -9.48 0.44
CA ALA A 59 -0.65 -8.79 -0.01
C ALA A 59 -0.57 -7.36 0.56
N ALA A 60 -1.68 -6.63 0.60
CA ALA A 60 -1.78 -5.30 1.16
C ALA A 60 -1.46 -5.29 2.66
N ALA A 61 -2.01 -6.23 3.44
CA ALA A 61 -1.67 -6.39 4.85
C ALA A 61 -0.16 -6.62 5.05
N LYS A 62 0.44 -7.53 4.25
CA LYS A 62 1.89 -7.79 4.27
C LYS A 62 2.71 -6.55 3.90
N ALA A 63 2.22 -5.74 2.97
CA ALA A 63 2.89 -4.50 2.57
C ALA A 63 2.91 -3.49 3.72
N PHE A 64 1.78 -3.27 4.41
CA PHE A 64 1.73 -2.38 5.57
C PHE A 64 2.62 -2.86 6.70
N LEU A 65 2.61 -4.15 7.01
CA LEU A 65 3.51 -4.75 7.99
C LEU A 65 4.99 -4.57 7.63
N LEU A 66 5.33 -4.71 6.34
CA LEU A 66 6.71 -4.47 5.87
C LEU A 66 7.10 -3.01 6.05
N LEU A 67 6.24 -2.07 5.66
CA LEU A 67 6.50 -0.64 5.83
C LEU A 67 6.65 -0.27 7.31
N GLU A 68 5.81 -0.82 8.18
CA GLU A 68 5.92 -0.62 9.63
C GLU A 68 7.30 -1.05 10.15
N LYS A 69 7.76 -2.25 9.79
CA LYS A 69 9.10 -2.74 10.15
C LYS A 69 10.21 -1.82 9.65
N GLU A 70 10.11 -1.37 8.41
CA GLU A 70 11.10 -0.47 7.79
C GLU A 70 11.15 0.90 8.48
N ILE A 71 10.00 1.43 8.93
CA ILE A 71 9.93 2.67 9.71
C ILE A 71 10.58 2.48 11.09
N ARG A 72 10.32 1.35 11.77
CA ARG A 72 10.94 1.03 13.07
C ARG A 72 12.47 0.89 12.97
N CYS A 73 12.99 0.47 11.82
CA CYS A 73 14.43 0.37 11.56
C CYS A 73 15.09 1.70 11.16
N LEU A 74 14.35 2.81 11.03
CA LEU A 74 14.97 4.11 10.78
C LEU A 74 15.81 4.55 11.99
N PRO A 75 16.89 5.33 11.78
CA PRO A 75 17.61 5.96 12.87
C PRO A 75 16.67 6.76 13.78
N PRO A 76 17.02 6.96 15.07
CA PRO A 76 16.21 7.75 16.00
C PRO A 76 15.76 9.08 15.39
N ALA A 77 14.53 9.51 15.74
CA ALA A 77 13.97 10.76 15.28
C ALA A 77 14.85 11.94 15.74
N LYS A 78 14.95 12.97 14.90
CA LYS A 78 15.78 14.16 15.19
C LYS A 78 15.13 15.08 16.20
N ASP A 79 13.80 15.08 16.26
CA ASP A 79 13.00 15.93 17.13
C ASP A 79 11.66 15.24 17.53
N ASN A 80 10.97 15.85 18.48
CA ASN A 80 9.70 15.36 19.02
C ASN A 80 8.58 15.32 17.97
N TYR A 81 8.63 16.20 16.97
CA TYR A 81 7.63 16.23 15.91
C TYR A 81 7.77 15.01 15.00
N GLU A 82 8.99 14.71 14.57
CA GLU A 82 9.29 13.52 13.78
C GLU A 82 8.96 12.23 14.57
N GLN A 83 9.25 12.19 15.86
CA GLN A 83 8.89 11.06 16.73
C GLN A 83 7.37 10.86 16.78
N LEU A 84 6.61 11.91 17.07
CA LEU A 84 5.14 11.85 17.13
C LEU A 84 4.55 11.47 15.78
N HIS A 85 5.08 12.00 14.68
CA HIS A 85 4.65 11.66 13.33
C HIS A 85 4.88 10.17 13.04
N ARG A 86 6.07 9.63 13.36
CA ARG A 86 6.38 8.20 13.22
C ARG A 86 5.40 7.34 14.01
N THR A 87 5.11 7.69 15.27
CA THR A 87 4.14 6.95 16.09
C THR A 87 2.76 6.91 15.45
N LYS A 88 2.24 8.06 14.99
CA LYS A 88 0.93 8.13 14.31
C LYS A 88 0.89 7.30 13.04
N VAL A 89 1.96 7.31 12.24
CA VAL A 89 2.05 6.49 11.02
C VAL A 89 2.05 5.00 11.39
N LEU A 90 2.79 4.58 12.41
CA LEU A 90 2.85 3.18 12.84
C LEU A 90 1.48 2.69 13.31
N GLU A 91 0.80 3.44 14.18
CA GLU A 91 -0.57 3.13 14.64
C GLU A 91 -1.55 3.04 13.46
N TRP A 92 -1.43 3.96 12.49
CA TRP A 92 -2.26 3.93 11.29
C TRP A 92 -2.00 2.69 10.42
N LEU A 93 -0.74 2.32 10.20
CA LEU A 93 -0.37 1.14 9.41
C LEU A 93 -0.83 -0.15 10.08
N GLU A 94 -0.78 -0.23 11.41
CA GLU A 94 -1.32 -1.34 12.18
C GLU A 94 -2.84 -1.47 11.99
N ALA A 95 -3.59 -0.38 12.19
CA ALA A 95 -5.03 -0.34 11.97
C ALA A 95 -5.42 -0.62 10.51
N SER A 96 -4.55 -0.33 9.54
CA SER A 96 -4.80 -0.54 8.12
C SER A 96 -4.71 -2.01 7.69
N GLN A 97 -4.25 -2.91 8.57
CA GLN A 97 -4.17 -4.35 8.32
C GLN A 97 -5.51 -5.08 8.54
N PHE A 98 -6.53 -4.40 9.11
CA PHE A 98 -7.84 -5.00 9.35
C PHE A 98 -8.71 -5.07 8.09
N GLU A 99 -9.62 -6.06 8.05
CA GLU A 99 -10.38 -6.39 6.84
C GLU A 99 -11.21 -5.21 6.29
N ALA A 100 -11.84 -4.41 7.15
CA ALA A 100 -12.64 -3.26 6.74
C ALA A 100 -11.80 -2.23 5.96
N ARG A 101 -10.62 -1.88 6.48
CA ARG A 101 -9.66 -0.97 5.82
C ARG A 101 -9.14 -1.55 4.52
N LEU A 102 -8.78 -2.83 4.51
CA LEU A 102 -8.31 -3.51 3.31
C LEU A 102 -9.39 -3.54 2.20
N LYS A 103 -10.67 -3.67 2.56
CA LYS A 103 -11.78 -3.56 1.60
C LYS A 103 -11.88 -2.15 0.99
N ALA A 104 -11.81 -1.11 1.83
CA ALA A 104 -11.85 0.28 1.39
C ALA A 104 -10.67 0.62 0.47
N VAL A 105 -9.44 0.30 0.89
CA VAL A 105 -8.21 0.53 0.13
C VAL A 105 -8.24 -0.20 -1.22
N ASN A 106 -8.72 -1.45 -1.23
CA ASN A 106 -8.89 -2.22 -2.48
C ASN A 106 -9.84 -1.52 -3.48
N ALA A 107 -10.94 -0.94 -2.99
CA ALA A 107 -11.88 -0.22 -3.85
C ALA A 107 -11.25 1.05 -4.44
N ILE A 108 -10.52 1.82 -3.63
CA ILE A 108 -9.84 3.04 -4.07
C ILE A 108 -8.72 2.73 -5.06
N PHE A 109 -7.84 1.77 -4.75
CA PHE A 109 -6.74 1.38 -5.65
C PHE A 109 -7.30 0.91 -6.99
N ARG A 110 -8.34 0.07 -6.97
CA ARG A 110 -9.04 -0.34 -8.20
C ARG A 110 -9.42 0.89 -9.03
N GLY A 111 -10.05 1.90 -8.43
CA GLY A 111 -10.41 3.16 -9.11
C GLY A 111 -9.20 3.83 -9.76
N MET A 112 -8.11 4.01 -9.00
CA MET A 112 -6.86 4.57 -9.53
C MET A 112 -6.32 3.81 -10.74
N CYS A 113 -6.40 2.47 -10.75
CA CYS A 113 -5.96 1.66 -11.90
C CYS A 113 -6.87 1.80 -13.12
N MET A 114 -8.18 1.95 -12.92
CA MET A 114 -9.13 2.15 -14.02
C MET A 114 -8.85 3.47 -14.73
N ASP A 115 -8.65 4.54 -13.96
CA ASP A 115 -8.39 5.88 -14.49
C ASP A 115 -7.07 5.91 -15.28
N GLU A 116 -6.02 5.25 -14.79
CA GLU A 116 -4.74 5.14 -15.52
C GLU A 116 -4.83 4.35 -16.83
N GLN A 117 -5.73 3.37 -16.94
CA GLN A 117 -5.95 2.63 -18.18
C GLN A 117 -6.76 3.46 -19.18
N ALA A 118 -7.67 4.32 -18.72
CA ALA A 118 -8.50 5.15 -19.60
C ALA A 118 -7.73 6.27 -20.31
N VAL A 119 -6.54 6.63 -19.80
CA VAL A 119 -5.69 7.70 -20.34
C VAL A 119 -4.62 7.17 -21.32
N LYS A 120 -4.51 5.85 -21.49
CA LYS A 120 -3.55 5.18 -22.40
C LYS A 120 -4.24 4.65 -23.64
#